data_AF-A0A3M1GZB8-F1
#
_entry.id   AF-A0A3M1GZB8-F1
#
_cell.length_a   1.000
_cell.length_b   1.000
_cell.length_c   1.000
_cell.angle_alpha   90.00
_cell.angle_beta   90.00
_cell.angle_gamma   90.00
#
_symmetry.space_group_name_H-M   'P 1'
#
loop_
_entity.id
_entity.type
_entity.pdbx_description
1 polymer ?
#
loop_
_entity_poly.entity_id
_entity_poly.type
_entity_poly.pdbx_seq_one_letter_code
_entity_poly.pdbx_strand_id
1 'polypeptide(L)'
;MSKKRAKKPFPGQKESPRKQTAWQKWLVIIPLTPLAAGLLLIFSAVLDVVVWISPPAQALLGGLLVLGSFVLLNAVQKQWTLAAGWLLFGVGFWLWINWSGTWVRGTAYLAGGLGLYLIGVEFARRYKAQRPAGKSRAR
;
A
#
# COMPACT_ATOMS: atom_id res chain seq x y z
N MET A 1 -56.05 -2.06 25.00
CA MET A 1 -54.66 -1.74 25.41
C MET A 1 -53.69 -2.26 24.36
N SER A 2 -53.15 -1.36 23.51
CA SER A 2 -52.26 -1.74 22.39
C SER A 2 -50.79 -1.64 22.83
N LYS A 3 -50.10 -2.79 22.93
CA LYS A 3 -48.66 -2.86 23.23
C LYS A 3 -47.86 -2.42 22.01
N LYS A 4 -47.37 -1.17 22.01
CA LYS A 4 -46.38 -0.68 21.04
C LYS A 4 -45.08 -1.48 21.18
N ARG A 5 -44.84 -2.43 20.28
CA ARG A 5 -43.53 -3.10 20.14
C ARG A 5 -42.51 -2.08 19.61
N ALA A 6 -41.57 -1.69 20.47
CA ALA A 6 -40.41 -0.91 20.07
C ALA A 6 -39.60 -1.67 19.01
N LYS A 7 -39.50 -1.10 17.81
CA LYS A 7 -38.60 -1.59 16.75
C LYS A 7 -37.16 -1.43 17.22
N LYS A 8 -36.46 -2.54 17.47
CA LYS A 8 -35.00 -2.53 17.67
C LYS A 8 -34.34 -1.99 16.40
N PRO A 9 -33.40 -1.03 16.48
CA PRO A 9 -32.69 -0.55 15.31
C PRO A 9 -31.81 -1.66 14.75
N PHE A 10 -31.94 -1.92 13.45
CA PHE A 10 -31.05 -2.81 12.71
C PHE A 10 -29.59 -2.34 12.88
N PRO A 11 -28.62 -3.24 13.13
CA PRO A 11 -27.20 -2.93 13.09
C PRO A 11 -26.75 -2.86 11.63
N GLY A 12 -27.29 -1.88 10.91
CA GLY A 12 -26.88 -1.49 9.57
C GLY A 12 -26.20 -0.14 9.71
N GLN A 13 -24.88 -0.18 9.98
CA GLN A 13 -23.96 0.95 9.94
C GLN A 13 -24.32 1.92 8.81
N LYS A 14 -24.93 3.03 9.19
CA LYS A 14 -24.79 4.27 8.43
C LYS A 14 -23.43 4.83 8.84
N GLU A 15 -22.36 4.32 8.23
CA GLU A 15 -21.16 5.15 8.11
C GLU A 15 -21.60 6.39 7.33
N SER A 16 -21.72 7.51 8.04
CA SER A 16 -21.91 8.79 7.36
C SER A 16 -20.76 8.94 6.37
N PRO A 17 -21.00 9.45 5.15
CA PRO A 17 -19.91 9.76 4.25
C PRO A 17 -19.07 10.80 4.97
N ARG A 18 -17.94 10.39 5.58
CA ARG A 18 -16.97 11.29 6.17
C ARG A 18 -16.63 12.28 5.07
N LYS A 19 -17.13 13.52 5.18
CA LYS A 19 -16.78 14.62 4.28
C LYS A 19 -15.27 14.67 4.23
N GLN A 20 -14.67 14.16 3.15
CA GLN A 20 -13.25 14.30 2.91
C GLN A 20 -12.97 15.79 2.80
N THR A 21 -12.33 16.35 3.81
CA THR A 21 -11.93 17.76 3.83
C THR A 21 -10.92 17.99 2.71
N ALA A 22 -10.93 19.18 2.10
CA ALA A 22 -10.06 19.51 0.97
C ALA A 22 -8.58 19.19 1.24
N TRP A 23 -8.12 19.36 2.48
CA TRP A 23 -6.79 18.97 2.95
C TRP A 23 -6.47 17.47 2.77
N GLN A 24 -7.43 16.58 2.99
CA GLN A 24 -7.24 15.13 2.78
C GLN A 24 -7.08 14.78 1.30
N LYS A 25 -7.63 15.59 0.38
CA LYS A 25 -7.39 15.43 -1.06
C LYS A 25 -5.95 15.82 -1.43
N TRP A 26 -5.43 16.89 -0.85
CA TRP A 26 -4.03 17.31 -1.05
C TRP A 26 -3.03 16.29 -0.50
N LEU A 27 -3.30 15.66 0.64
CA LEU A 27 -2.44 14.62 1.20
C LEU A 27 -2.29 13.36 0.33
N VAL A 28 -3.22 13.13 -0.62
CA VAL A 28 -3.15 12.04 -1.60
C VAL A 28 -2.38 12.45 -2.87
N ILE A 29 -2.30 13.75 -3.17
CA ILE A 29 -1.58 14.28 -4.33
C ILE A 29 -0.06 14.29 -4.06
N ILE A 30 0.36 14.58 -2.83
CA ILE A 30 1.79 14.68 -2.47
C ILE A 30 2.57 13.38 -2.78
N PRO A 31 2.06 12.16 -2.47
CA PRO A 31 2.72 10.91 -2.83
C PRO A 31 2.71 10.61 -4.34
N LEU A 32 1.85 11.28 -5.13
CA LEU A 32 1.72 11.04 -6.56
C LEU A 32 2.92 11.57 -7.34
N THR A 33 3.49 12.70 -6.92
CA THR A 33 4.69 13.28 -7.54
C THR A 33 5.90 12.33 -7.48
N PRO A 34 6.32 11.81 -6.32
CA PRO A 34 7.39 10.81 -6.27
C PRO A 34 7.03 9.51 -6.99
N LEU A 35 5.75 9.12 -7.06
CA LEU A 35 5.33 7.92 -7.78
C LEU A 35 5.57 8.09 -9.28
N ALA A 36 5.11 9.20 -9.86
CA ALA A 36 5.28 9.50 -11.27
C ALA A 36 6.77 9.65 -11.63
N ALA A 37 7.53 10.39 -10.81
CA ALA A 37 8.98 10.53 -10.99
C ALA A 37 9.67 9.16 -10.93
N GLY A 38 9.33 8.30 -9.97
CA GLY A 38 9.91 6.97 -9.85
C GLY A 38 9.61 6.07 -11.05
N LEU A 39 8.37 6.09 -11.56
CA LEU A 39 8.01 5.37 -12.78
C LEU A 39 8.79 5.87 -13.99
N LEU A 40 8.92 7.19 -14.17
CA LEU A 40 9.70 7.77 -15.26
C LEU A 40 11.18 7.36 -15.19
N LEU A 41 11.77 7.30 -13.99
CA LEU A 41 13.14 6.82 -13.81
C LEU A 41 13.31 5.33 -14.16
N ILE A 42 12.35 4.49 -13.78
CA ILE A 42 12.35 3.07 -14.15
C ILE A 42 12.24 2.93 -15.67
N PHE A 43 11.32 3.64 -16.32
CA PHE A 43 11.15 3.56 -17.78
C PHE A 43 12.39 4.06 -18.53
N SER A 44 12.95 5.18 -18.10
CA SER A 44 14.19 5.70 -18.72
C SER A 44 15.36 4.74 -18.50
N ALA A 45 15.45 4.07 -17.36
CA ALA A 45 16.47 3.04 -17.14
C ALA A 45 16.30 1.83 -18.07
N VAL A 46 15.06 1.39 -18.32
CA VAL A 46 14.75 0.28 -19.24
C VAL A 46 15.07 0.64 -20.69
N LEU A 47 14.90 1.91 -21.06
CA LEU A 47 15.23 2.43 -22.39
C LEU A 47 16.72 2.79 -22.55
N ASP A 48 17.54 2.51 -21.53
CA ASP A 48 18.95 2.88 -21.47
C ASP A 48 19.20 4.40 -21.63
N VAL A 49 18.18 5.20 -21.31
CA VAL A 49 18.24 6.66 -21.31
C VAL A 49 18.85 7.11 -19.99
N VAL A 50 20.09 7.58 -20.06
CA VAL A 50 20.78 8.21 -18.93
C VAL A 50 20.17 9.58 -18.70
N VAL A 51 19.44 9.73 -17.58
CA VAL A 51 18.97 11.04 -17.14
C VAL A 51 20.12 11.69 -16.39
N TRP A 52 20.42 11.23 -15.17
CA TRP A 52 21.42 11.85 -14.28
C TRP A 52 22.43 10.86 -13.67
N ILE A 53 22.10 9.57 -13.65
CA ILE A 53 22.91 8.50 -13.04
C ILE A 53 22.90 7.26 -13.93
N SER A 54 23.71 6.26 -13.60
CA SER A 54 23.76 5.01 -14.37
C SER A 54 22.37 4.33 -14.42
N PRO A 55 22.01 3.67 -15.53
CA PRO A 55 20.70 3.03 -15.68
C PRO A 55 20.31 2.10 -14.51
N PRO A 56 21.21 1.25 -13.95
CA PRO A 56 20.87 0.43 -12.79
C PRO A 56 20.57 1.26 -11.52
N ALA A 57 21.32 2.34 -11.28
CA ALA A 57 21.09 3.23 -10.16
C ALA A 57 19.79 4.04 -10.33
N GLN A 58 19.45 4.39 -11.57
CA GLN A 58 18.20 5.05 -11.92
C GLN A 58 16.98 4.17 -11.66
N ALA A 59 17.05 2.89 -12.04
CA ALA A 59 16.02 1.91 -11.73
C ALA A 59 15.87 1.69 -10.21
N LEU A 60 16.98 1.62 -9.46
CA LEU A 60 16.95 1.53 -8.00
C LEU A 60 16.24 2.72 -7.38
N LEU A 61 16.67 3.95 -7.73
CA LEU A 61 16.10 5.18 -7.19
C LEU A 61 14.61 5.29 -7.54
N GLY A 62 14.24 4.95 -8.78
CA GLY A 62 12.85 4.92 -9.21
C GLY A 62 12.00 3.92 -8.43
N GLY A 63 12.53 2.72 -8.18
CA GLY A 63 11.88 1.71 -7.33
C GLY A 63 11.65 2.21 -5.90
N LEU A 64 12.65 2.84 -5.29
CA LEU A 64 12.55 3.40 -3.94
C LEU A 64 11.53 4.54 -3.86
N LEU A 65 11.46 5.40 -4.87
CA LEU A 65 10.44 6.47 -4.94
C LEU A 65 9.04 5.89 -5.04
N VAL A 66 8.83 4.88 -5.89
CA VAL A 66 7.53 4.20 -6.02
C VAL A 66 7.12 3.54 -4.70
N LEU A 67 8.03 2.81 -4.05
CA LEU A 67 7.77 2.16 -2.77
C LEU A 67 7.50 3.19 -1.66
N GLY A 68 8.29 4.26 -1.60
CA GLY A 68 8.09 5.37 -0.68
C GLY A 68 6.73 6.04 -0.85
N SER A 69 6.27 6.23 -2.10
CA SER A 69 4.93 6.72 -2.40
C SER A 69 3.84 5.81 -1.85
N PHE A 70 3.98 4.49 -1.98
CA PHE A 70 3.03 3.56 -1.38
C PHE A 70 3.04 3.62 0.14
N VAL A 71 4.21 3.72 0.78
CA VAL A 71 4.31 3.89 2.24
C VAL A 71 3.56 5.15 2.68
N LEU A 72 3.85 6.29 2.04
CA LEU A 72 3.23 7.58 2.36
C LEU A 72 1.72 7.56 2.14
N LEU A 73 1.27 7.04 1.00
CA LEU A 73 -0.15 6.98 0.67
C LEU A 73 -0.92 6.11 1.68
N ASN A 74 -0.37 4.94 2.04
CA ASN A 74 -0.99 4.06 3.03
C ASN A 74 -0.95 4.67 4.44
N ALA A 75 0.14 5.35 4.83
CA ALA A 75 0.25 6.03 6.12
C ALA A 75 -0.77 7.17 6.25
N VAL A 76 -0.92 8.00 5.21
CA VAL A 76 -1.94 9.08 5.13
C VAL A 76 -3.36 8.50 5.25
N GLN A 77 -3.62 7.36 4.60
CA GLN A 77 -4.90 6.66 4.70
C GLN A 77 -5.08 5.89 6.03
N LYS A 78 -4.14 5.99 6.98
CA LYS A 78 -4.11 5.28 8.27
C LYS A 78 -4.09 3.75 8.13
N GLN A 79 -3.61 3.26 7.00
CA GLN A 79 -3.46 1.84 6.69
C GLN A 79 -2.07 1.37 7.12
N TRP A 80 -1.79 1.46 8.43
CA TRP A 80 -0.47 1.26 9.00
C TRP A 80 0.14 -0.11 8.69
N THR A 81 -0.68 -1.17 8.62
CA THR A 81 -0.21 -2.51 8.24
C THR A 81 0.34 -2.53 6.81
N LEU A 82 -0.33 -1.87 5.86
CA LEU A 82 0.17 -1.77 4.48
C LEU A 82 1.39 -0.87 4.40
N ALA A 83 1.39 0.27 5.11
CA ALA A 83 2.54 1.16 5.15
C ALA A 83 3.79 0.42 5.69
N ALA A 84 3.65 -0.35 6.76
CA ALA A 84 4.72 -1.19 7.31
C ALA A 84 5.15 -2.29 6.33
N GLY A 85 4.21 -2.95 5.65
CA GLY A 85 4.51 -3.95 4.64
C GLY A 85 5.33 -3.40 3.47
N TRP A 86 4.91 -2.26 2.91
CA TRP A 86 5.64 -1.57 1.84
C TRP A 86 7.01 -1.05 2.29
N LEU A 87 7.11 -0.56 3.53
CA LEU A 87 8.37 -0.09 4.09
C LEU A 87 9.36 -1.24 4.29
N LEU A 88 8.92 -2.36 4.88
CA LEU A 88 9.74 -3.56 5.05
C LEU A 88 10.21 -4.12 3.71
N PHE A 89 9.32 -4.13 2.72
CA PHE A 89 9.67 -4.55 1.37
C PHE A 89 10.71 -3.62 0.74
N GLY A 90 10.54 -2.30 0.87
CA GLY A 90 11.51 -1.31 0.39
C GLY A 90 12.88 -1.40 1.06
N VAL A 91 12.91 -1.62 2.38
CA VAL A 91 14.16 -1.85 3.13
C VAL A 91 14.83 -3.14 2.65
N GLY A 92 14.08 -4.24 2.51
CA GLY A 92 14.61 -5.50 1.99
C GLY A 92 15.19 -5.34 0.58
N PHE A 93 14.48 -4.65 -0.31
CA PHE A 93 14.93 -4.35 -1.67
C PHE A 93 16.22 -3.51 -1.68
N TRP A 94 16.28 -2.47 -0.86
CA TRP A 94 17.45 -1.61 -0.75
C TRP A 94 18.68 -2.37 -0.22
N LEU A 95 18.49 -3.17 0.83
CA LEU A 95 19.53 -4.02 1.41
C LEU A 95 20.08 -5.03 0.40
N TRP A 96 19.18 -5.67 -0.35
CA TRP A 96 19.51 -6.66 -1.38
C TRP A 96 20.46 -6.10 -2.45
N ILE A 97 20.23 -4.86 -2.89
CA ILE A 97 20.99 -4.26 -3.99
C ILE A 97 22.32 -3.67 -3.51
N ASN A 98 22.35 -3.03 -2.34
CA ASN A 98 23.52 -2.28 -1.89
C ASN A 98 24.55 -3.14 -1.14
N TRP A 99 24.15 -4.30 -0.60
CA TRP A 99 25.03 -5.15 0.20
C TRP A 99 24.96 -6.62 -0.22
N SER A 100 26.13 -7.20 -0.47
CA SER A 100 26.27 -8.59 -0.92
C SER A 100 26.58 -9.59 0.19
N GLY A 101 26.83 -9.13 1.42
CA GLY A 101 27.18 -9.99 2.55
C GLY A 101 26.09 -11.00 2.88
N THR A 102 26.47 -12.25 3.17
CA THR A 102 25.53 -13.36 3.43
C THR A 102 24.50 -13.03 4.50
N TRP A 103 24.93 -12.40 5.60
CA TRP A 103 24.04 -11.95 6.67
C TRP A 103 23.05 -10.88 6.21
N VAL A 104 23.50 -9.92 5.40
CA VAL A 104 22.64 -8.85 4.88
C VAL A 104 21.64 -9.38 3.86
N ARG A 105 22.02 -10.39 3.07
CA ARG A 105 21.08 -11.09 2.19
C ARG A 105 20.00 -11.82 2.98
N GLY A 106 20.37 -12.49 4.07
CA GLY A 106 19.41 -13.11 4.99
C GLY A 106 18.40 -12.10 5.54
N THR A 107 18.87 -10.95 6.03
CA THR A 107 17.98 -9.90 6.54
C THR A 107 17.14 -9.26 5.44
N ALA A 108 17.69 -9.08 4.23
CA ALA A 108 16.97 -8.57 3.08
C ALA A 108 15.80 -9.49 2.68
N TYR A 109 16.02 -10.79 2.63
CA TYR A 109 14.97 -11.77 2.35
C TYR A 109 13.90 -11.81 3.43
N LEU A 110 14.29 -11.77 4.71
CA LEU A 110 13.33 -11.73 5.81
C LEU A 110 12.49 -10.45 5.77
N ALA A 111 13.11 -9.28 5.61
CA ALA A 111 12.40 -8.01 5.51
C ALA A 111 11.48 -7.96 4.28
N GLY A 112 11.99 -8.35 3.11
CA GLY A 112 11.22 -8.41 1.87
C GLY A 112 10.05 -9.38 1.95
N GLY A 113 10.28 -10.60 2.45
CA GLY A 113 9.27 -11.63 2.61
C GLY A 113 8.18 -11.25 3.62
N LEU A 114 8.56 -10.72 4.79
CA LEU A 114 7.60 -10.21 5.76
C LEU A 114 6.79 -9.04 5.21
N GLY A 115 7.44 -8.13 4.48
CA GLY A 115 6.77 -7.01 3.81
C GLY A 115 5.69 -7.49 2.85
N LEU A 116 6.03 -8.40 1.94
CA LEU A 116 5.07 -9.01 1.00
C LEU A 116 3.97 -9.79 1.70
N TYR A 117 4.29 -10.54 2.76
CA TYR A 117 3.32 -11.27 3.55
C TYR A 117 2.27 -10.33 4.16
N LEU A 118 2.69 -9.23 4.79
CA LEU A 118 1.79 -8.23 5.37
C LEU A 118 0.88 -7.60 4.30
N ILE A 119 1.45 -7.25 3.14
CA ILE A 119 0.69 -6.71 2.01
C ILE A 119 -0.36 -7.72 1.54
N GLY A 120 0.04 -8.98 1.33
CA GLY A 120 -0.82 -10.04 0.84
C GLY A 120 -1.97 -10.37 1.79
N VAL A 121 -1.70 -10.47 3.10
CA VAL A 121 -2.72 -10.75 4.12
C VAL A 121 -3.75 -9.63 4.20
N GLU A 122 -3.30 -8.38 4.23
CA GLU A 122 -4.21 -7.23 4.33
C GLU A 122 -5.04 -7.05 3.05
N PHE A 123 -4.44 -7.32 1.88
CA PHE A 123 -5.17 -7.34 0.61
C PHE A 123 -6.23 -8.46 0.58
N ALA A 124 -5.87 -9.68 0.99
CA ALA A 124 -6.80 -10.80 1.08
C ALA A 124 -7.94 -10.54 2.07
N ARG A 125 -7.65 -9.91 3.22
CA ARG A 125 -8.65 -9.52 4.22
C ARG A 125 -9.66 -8.54 3.63
N ARG A 126 -9.19 -7.52 2.92
CA ARG A 126 -10.06 -6.51 2.28
C ARG A 126 -10.87 -7.09 1.14
N TYR A 127 -10.27 -7.94 0.32
CA TYR A 127 -10.96 -8.62 -0.76
C TYR A 127 -12.09 -9.52 -0.24
N LYS A 128 -11.85 -10.28 0.84
CA LYS A 128 -12.88 -11.10 1.50
C LYS A 128 -13.99 -10.23 2.12
N ALA A 129 -13.65 -9.11 2.75
CA ALA A 129 -14.64 -8.20 3.33
C ALA A 129 -15.54 -7.51 2.29
N GLN A 130 -15.02 -7.29 1.07
CA GLN A 130 -15.76 -6.70 -0.04
C GLN A 130 -16.59 -7.71 -0.84
N ARG A 131 -16.43 -9.02 -0.60
CA ARG A 131 -17.34 -10.02 -1.16
C ARG A 131 -18.68 -9.91 -0.44
N PRO A 132 -19.77 -9.46 -1.10
CA PRO A 132 -21.10 -9.60 -0.53
C PRO A 132 -21.33 -11.09 -0.29
N ALA A 133 -21.73 -11.47 0.91
CA ALA A 133 -22.13 -12.84 1.21
C ALA A 133 -23.20 -13.25 0.19
N GLY A 134 -22.77 -14.06 -0.79
CA GLY A 134 -23.64 -14.52 -1.86
C GLY A 134 -24.80 -15.28 -1.25
N LYS A 135 -26.01 -14.75 -1.44
CA LYS A 135 -27.30 -15.44 -1.46
C LYS A 135 -27.29 -16.84 -0.82
N SER A 136 -27.45 -16.92 0.50
CA SER A 136 -27.79 -18.18 1.18
C SER A 136 -28.99 -17.99 2.10
N ARG A 137 -30.08 -17.44 1.54
CA ARG A 137 -31.46 -17.52 2.06
C ARG A 137 -32.43 -17.46 0.90
N ALA A 138 -32.49 -18.53 0.13
CA ALA A 138 -33.63 -18.85 -0.73
C ALA A 138 -33.61 -20.36 -0.99
N ARG A 139 -34.10 -21.12 0.00
CA ARG A 139 -34.85 -22.37 -0.14
C ARG A 139 -35.48 -22.68 1.20
#